data_AF-A0A142YHT6-F1
#
_entry.id   AF-A0A142YHT6-F1
#
_cell.length_a   1.000
_cell.length_b   1.000
_cell.length_c   1.000
_cell.angle_alpha   90.00
_cell.angle_beta   90.00
_cell.angle_gamma   90.00
#
_symmetry.space_group_name_H-M   'P 1'
#
loop_
_entity.id
_entity.type
_entity.pdbx_description
1 polymer ?
#
loop_
_entity_poly.entity_id
_entity_poly.type
_entity_poly.pdbx_seq_one_letter_code
_entity_poly.pdbx_strand_id
1 'polypeptide(L)'
;MGRSFVEFVKYPRTPHLFGSRGTDDDKHLSDAESARFLADGSLIVEEKLDGTNVGVHFSADGAMALQCRGHLITEGMHPQYDLLKQWAAVKRPVLETMLGDQFILFGEWVYARHSVLYKRLPHYFFEFDVYDKRAGAFLDLERRLTLLDGTGLSTVPVVHGGGWGEISSRT
;
A
#
# COMPACT_ATOMS: atom_id res chain seq x y z
N MET A 1 -28.88 -6.47 -17.57
CA MET A 1 -27.41 -6.48 -17.47
C MET A 1 -27.04 -5.51 -16.35
N GLY A 2 -26.85 -6.02 -15.13
CA GLY A 2 -26.63 -5.19 -13.95
C GLY A 2 -25.29 -4.49 -14.02
N ARG A 3 -25.23 -3.20 -13.66
CA ARG A 3 -23.96 -2.49 -13.50
C ARG A 3 -23.19 -3.17 -12.36
N SER A 4 -22.07 -3.80 -12.68
CA SER A 4 -21.06 -4.18 -11.71
C SER A 4 -20.49 -2.90 -11.12
N PHE A 5 -20.69 -2.68 -9.81
CA PHE A 5 -20.10 -1.54 -9.12
C PHE A 5 -18.72 -1.96 -8.62
N VAL A 6 -17.72 -1.20 -9.04
CA VAL A 6 -16.38 -1.25 -8.47
C VAL A 6 -16.44 -0.60 -7.09
N GLU A 7 -16.30 -1.38 -6.02
CA GLU A 7 -16.29 -0.87 -4.65
C GLU A 7 -14.98 -0.13 -4.37
N PHE A 8 -15.07 1.18 -4.12
CA PHE A 8 -13.93 2.02 -3.75
C PHE A 8 -13.70 1.94 -2.24
N VAL A 9 -12.53 1.42 -1.85
CA VAL A 9 -12.09 1.40 -0.45
C VAL A 9 -10.92 2.36 -0.29
N LYS A 10 -11.11 3.37 0.55
CA LYS A 10 -10.11 4.40 0.83
C LYS A 10 -9.01 3.85 1.75
N TYR A 11 -7.75 3.97 1.34
CA TYR A 11 -6.62 3.64 2.22
C TYR A 11 -6.62 4.54 3.47
N PRO A 12 -6.51 3.97 4.68
CA PRO A 12 -6.52 4.73 5.93
C PRO A 12 -5.36 5.74 5.98
N ARG A 13 -5.49 6.75 6.84
CA ARG A 13 -4.34 7.60 7.17
C ARG A 13 -3.50 6.88 8.22
N THR A 14 -2.20 6.85 8.04
CA THR A 14 -1.24 6.43 9.06
C THR A 14 -1.12 7.53 10.12
N PRO A 15 -1.44 7.26 11.40
CA PRO A 15 -1.24 8.24 12.46
C PRO A 15 0.24 8.53 12.70
N HIS A 16 0.55 9.75 13.08
CA HIS A 16 1.88 10.15 13.55
C HIS A 16 2.11 9.60 14.96
N LEU A 17 3.24 8.93 15.16
CA LEU A 17 3.75 8.58 16.48
C LEU A 17 4.29 9.82 17.20
N PHE A 18 4.41 9.75 18.53
CA PHE A 18 5.04 10.80 19.33
C PHE A 18 6.40 11.23 18.77
N GLY A 19 6.67 12.54 18.79
CA GLY A 19 7.91 13.12 18.25
C GLY A 19 7.95 13.25 16.72
N SER A 20 6.99 12.68 15.98
CA SER A 20 6.83 12.94 14.54
C SER A 20 6.19 14.31 14.30
N ARG A 21 6.72 15.06 13.33
CA ARG A 21 6.13 16.34 12.89
C ARG A 21 5.11 16.07 11.79
N GLY A 22 3.82 16.15 12.13
CA GLY A 22 2.71 16.18 11.17
C GLY A 22 2.22 17.60 10.90
N THR A 23 1.11 17.70 10.18
CA THR A 23 0.27 18.92 10.14
C THR A 23 -0.88 18.79 11.14
N ASP A 24 -1.53 19.89 11.50
CA ASP A 24 -2.64 19.87 12.48
C ASP A 24 -3.83 18.99 12.05
N ASP A 25 -3.97 18.73 10.74
CA ASP A 25 -5.01 17.88 10.16
C ASP A 25 -4.67 16.37 10.22
N ASP A 26 -3.50 16.01 10.75
CA ASP A 26 -3.05 14.63 10.85
C ASP A 26 -3.48 13.98 12.16
N LYS A 27 -3.73 12.67 12.10
CA LYS A 27 -4.01 11.88 13.29
C LYS A 27 -2.71 11.72 14.07
N HIS A 28 -2.73 12.00 15.36
CA HIS A 28 -1.59 11.82 16.24
C HIS A 28 -1.95 10.83 17.34
N LEU A 29 -1.06 9.87 17.59
CA LEU A 29 -1.15 9.04 18.79
C LEU A 29 -0.53 9.81 19.95
N SER A 30 -1.12 9.67 21.14
CA SER A 30 -0.48 10.15 22.38
C SER A 30 0.84 9.41 22.64
N ASP A 31 1.66 9.95 23.54
CA ASP A 31 2.92 9.31 23.96
C ASP A 31 2.68 7.87 24.48
N ALA A 32 1.64 7.68 25.30
CA ALA A 32 1.29 6.37 25.86
C ALA A 32 0.79 5.39 24.79
N GLU A 33 -0.04 5.85 23.86
CA GLU A 33 -0.52 5.01 22.74
C GLU A 33 0.61 4.63 21.80
N SER A 34 1.51 5.57 21.52
CA SER A 34 2.68 5.32 20.69
C SER A 34 3.63 4.34 21.36
N ALA A 35 3.93 4.52 22.65
CA ALA A 35 4.77 3.59 23.41
C ALA A 35 4.18 2.17 23.42
N ARG A 36 2.87 2.04 23.61
CA ARG A 36 2.18 0.76 23.55
C ARG A 36 2.25 0.13 22.15
N PHE A 37 2.00 0.91 21.10
CA PHE A 37 2.10 0.45 19.71
C PHE A 37 3.52 -0.04 19.39
N LEU A 38 4.53 0.71 19.84
CA LEU A 38 5.93 0.37 19.60
C LEU A 38 6.40 -0.83 20.43
N ALA A 39 5.82 -1.09 21.60
CA ALA A 39 6.16 -2.24 22.43
C ALA A 39 5.55 -3.56 21.93
N ASP A 40 4.66 -3.52 20.94
CA ASP A 40 3.98 -4.71 20.41
C ASP A 40 4.98 -5.65 19.71
N GLY A 41 5.04 -6.91 20.14
CA GLY A 41 5.93 -7.92 19.57
C GLY A 41 5.61 -8.29 18.10
N SER A 42 4.42 -7.95 17.62
CA SER A 42 4.00 -8.13 16.23
C SER A 42 4.27 -6.92 15.34
N LEU A 43 4.89 -5.85 15.87
CA LEU A 43 5.21 -4.65 15.12
C LEU A 43 6.09 -5.00 13.92
N ILE A 44 5.70 -4.49 12.75
CA ILE A 44 6.51 -4.46 11.54
C ILE A 44 6.74 -3.00 11.17
N VAL A 45 7.97 -2.68 10.79
CA VAL A 45 8.32 -1.37 10.25
C VAL A 45 8.75 -1.56 8.80
N GLU A 46 8.04 -0.90 7.90
CA GLU A 46 8.34 -0.86 6.46
C GLU A 46 8.87 0.53 6.07
N GLU A 47 9.75 0.58 5.08
CA GLU A 47 10.25 1.84 4.54
C GLU A 47 9.10 2.62 3.89
N LYS A 48 8.88 3.84 4.39
CA LYS A 48 7.93 4.74 3.76
C LYS A 48 8.55 5.37 2.52
N LEU A 49 8.08 4.94 1.35
CA LEU A 49 8.41 5.60 0.07
C LEU A 49 7.62 6.92 -0.10
N ASP A 50 8.15 7.81 -0.93
CA ASP A 50 7.64 9.14 -1.25
C ASP A 50 7.20 9.19 -2.72
N GLY A 51 5.97 8.77 -2.95
CA GLY A 51 5.33 8.83 -4.25
C GLY A 51 3.83 9.07 -4.10
N THR A 52 3.07 8.40 -4.95
CA THR A 52 1.61 8.46 -4.92
C THR A 52 1.03 7.12 -4.49
N ASN A 53 0.22 7.14 -3.43
CA ASN A 53 -0.63 6.02 -3.04
C ASN A 53 -1.59 5.66 -4.18
N VAL A 54 -1.50 4.41 -4.65
CA VAL A 54 -2.36 3.84 -5.68
C VAL A 54 -2.93 2.49 -5.22
N GLY A 55 -4.04 2.09 -5.83
CA GLY A 55 -4.62 0.77 -5.63
C GLY A 55 -5.06 0.14 -6.94
N VAL A 56 -5.01 -1.19 -7.00
CA VAL A 56 -5.48 -2.00 -8.13
C VAL A 56 -6.40 -3.10 -7.62
N HIS A 57 -7.54 -3.29 -8.27
CA HIS A 57 -8.48 -4.36 -7.94
C HIS A 57 -9.39 -4.68 -9.12
N PHE A 58 -10.15 -5.76 -9.00
CA PHE A 58 -11.13 -6.16 -10.01
C PHE A 58 -12.54 -6.23 -9.40
N SER A 59 -13.54 -5.97 -10.24
CA SER A 59 -14.94 -6.32 -9.98
C SER A 59 -15.22 -7.78 -10.36
N ALA A 60 -16.38 -8.29 -9.94
CA ALA A 60 -16.79 -9.68 -10.17
C ALA A 60 -16.92 -10.06 -11.66
N ASP A 61 -17.07 -9.09 -12.56
CA ASP A 61 -17.09 -9.27 -14.02
C ASP A 61 -15.71 -9.11 -14.68
N GLY A 62 -14.64 -8.98 -13.88
CA GLY A 62 -13.25 -8.90 -14.37
C GLY A 62 -12.83 -7.51 -14.84
N ALA A 63 -13.63 -6.47 -14.63
CA ALA A 63 -13.22 -5.10 -14.93
C ALA A 63 -12.13 -4.65 -13.94
N MET A 64 -10.99 -4.21 -14.48
CA MET A 64 -9.88 -3.71 -13.68
C MET A 64 -10.15 -2.25 -13.28
N ALA A 65 -9.99 -1.97 -12.01
CA ALA A 65 -10.08 -0.64 -11.44
C ALA A 65 -8.72 -0.21 -10.89
N LEU A 66 -8.36 1.02 -11.22
CA LEU A 66 -7.22 1.71 -10.63
C LEU A 66 -7.75 2.82 -9.74
N GLN A 67 -7.11 3.07 -8.62
CA GLN A 67 -7.46 4.14 -7.72
C GLN A 67 -6.22 4.86 -7.23
N CYS A 68 -6.37 6.14 -6.89
CA CYS A 68 -5.47 6.76 -5.94
C CYS A 68 -6.21 6.87 -4.60
N ARG A 69 -5.55 7.40 -3.57
CA ARG A 69 -6.12 7.47 -2.22
C ARG A 69 -7.53 8.06 -2.14
N GLY A 70 -7.87 9.02 -2.99
CA GLY A 70 -9.13 9.78 -2.89
C GLY A 70 -10.28 9.26 -3.74
N HIS A 71 -10.00 8.56 -4.83
CA HIS A 71 -10.96 8.23 -5.89
C HIS A 71 -10.37 7.26 -6.92
N LEU A 72 -11.24 6.67 -7.75
CA LEU A 72 -10.86 5.90 -8.92
C LEU A 72 -10.10 6.77 -9.93
N ILE A 73 -9.13 6.17 -10.60
CA ILE A 73 -8.34 6.79 -11.66
C ILE A 73 -9.08 6.62 -12.99
N THR A 74 -9.37 7.72 -13.65
CA THR A 74 -10.07 7.79 -14.94
C THR A 74 -9.18 8.43 -16.03
N GLU A 75 -9.74 8.58 -17.23
CA GLU A 75 -9.09 9.30 -18.33
C GLU A 75 -8.98 10.80 -18.02
N GLY A 76 -7.94 11.45 -18.58
CA GLY A 76 -7.71 12.89 -18.42
C GLY A 76 -7.16 13.33 -17.05
N MET A 77 -6.89 12.40 -16.13
CA MET A 77 -6.21 12.69 -14.86
C MET A 77 -4.72 12.98 -15.06
N HIS A 78 -4.03 13.35 -13.97
CA HIS A 78 -2.61 13.72 -13.99
C HIS A 78 -1.75 12.70 -14.77
N PRO A 79 -0.82 13.14 -15.65
CA PRO A 79 -0.08 12.25 -16.57
C PRO A 79 0.73 11.13 -15.88
N GLN A 80 1.07 11.29 -14.59
CA GLN A 80 1.72 10.23 -13.82
C GLN A 80 0.95 8.91 -13.82
N TYR A 81 -0.38 8.98 -13.98
CA TYR A 81 -1.25 7.81 -14.00
C TYR A 81 -1.31 7.12 -15.36
N ASP A 82 -0.87 7.75 -16.44
CA ASP A 82 -0.90 7.12 -17.75
C ASP A 82 0.12 5.98 -17.85
N LEU A 83 1.29 6.15 -17.24
CA LEU A 83 2.25 5.05 -17.10
C LEU A 83 1.78 3.99 -16.10
N LEU A 84 1.05 4.36 -15.05
CA LEU A 84 0.44 3.39 -14.15
C LEU A 84 -0.59 2.53 -14.91
N LYS A 85 -1.44 3.13 -15.75
CA LYS A 85 -2.40 2.41 -16.59
C LYS A 85 -1.70 1.43 -17.52
N GLN A 86 -0.60 1.85 -18.17
CA GLN A 86 0.20 0.99 -19.04
C GLN A 86 0.83 -0.18 -18.25
N TRP A 87 1.43 0.11 -17.10
CA TRP A 87 1.99 -0.92 -16.22
C TRP A 87 0.92 -1.93 -15.78
N ALA A 88 -0.25 -1.46 -15.36
CA ALA A 88 -1.35 -2.30 -14.94
C ALA A 88 -1.90 -3.16 -16.09
N ALA A 89 -1.99 -2.61 -17.30
CA ALA A 89 -2.41 -3.36 -18.48
C ALA A 89 -1.43 -4.50 -18.80
N VAL A 90 -0.12 -4.26 -18.73
CA VAL A 90 0.92 -5.30 -18.92
C VAL A 90 0.87 -6.35 -17.81
N LYS A 91 0.66 -5.92 -16.56
CA LYS A 91 0.58 -6.82 -15.40
C LYS A 91 -0.78 -7.47 -15.21
N ARG A 92 -1.80 -7.14 -16.03
CA ARG A 92 -3.19 -7.60 -15.85
C ARG A 92 -3.31 -9.11 -15.65
N PRO A 93 -2.66 -10.00 -16.44
CA PRO A 93 -2.80 -11.44 -16.24
C PRO A 93 -2.32 -11.92 -14.85
N VAL A 94 -1.21 -11.34 -14.36
CA VAL A 94 -0.66 -11.63 -13.03
C VAL A 94 -1.60 -11.09 -11.95
N LEU A 95 -2.02 -9.82 -12.08
CA LEU A 95 -2.87 -9.15 -11.11
C LEU A 95 -4.26 -9.79 -11.03
N GLU A 96 -4.86 -10.18 -12.15
CA GLU A 96 -6.18 -10.82 -12.22
C GLU A 96 -6.15 -12.20 -11.56
N THR A 97 -5.10 -12.99 -11.81
CA THR A 97 -4.90 -14.29 -11.16
C THR A 97 -4.66 -14.14 -9.65
N MET A 98 -3.82 -13.19 -9.25
CA MET A 98 -3.43 -12.97 -7.86
C MET A 98 -4.57 -12.38 -7.01
N LEU A 99 -5.26 -11.36 -7.52
CA LEU A 99 -6.23 -10.61 -6.73
C LEU A 99 -7.64 -11.17 -6.82
N GLY A 100 -7.98 -11.77 -7.98
CA GLY A 100 -9.36 -12.08 -8.33
C GLY A 100 -10.28 -10.88 -8.09
N ASP A 101 -11.52 -11.16 -7.68
CA ASP A 101 -12.48 -10.16 -7.23
C ASP A 101 -12.46 -9.96 -5.71
N GLN A 102 -11.49 -10.51 -4.98
CA GLN A 102 -11.44 -10.47 -3.51
C GLN A 102 -10.52 -9.39 -2.97
N PHE A 103 -9.36 -9.18 -3.59
CA PHE A 103 -8.33 -8.33 -3.01
C PHE A 103 -8.23 -6.97 -3.68
N ILE A 104 -7.79 -5.98 -2.89
CA ILE A 104 -7.30 -4.69 -3.39
C ILE A 104 -5.82 -4.61 -3.04
N LEU A 105 -4.98 -4.53 -4.08
CA LEU A 105 -3.55 -4.30 -3.94
C LEU A 105 -3.31 -2.81 -3.75
N PHE A 106 -2.72 -2.41 -2.64
CA PHE A 106 -2.25 -1.05 -2.40
C PHE A 106 -0.73 -0.97 -2.56
N GLY A 107 -0.27 0.12 -3.13
CA GLY A 107 1.16 0.35 -3.29
C GLY A 107 1.51 1.80 -3.55
N GLU A 108 2.81 2.08 -3.46
CA GLU A 108 3.37 3.38 -3.73
C GLU A 108 3.86 3.42 -5.18
N TRP A 109 3.33 4.38 -5.94
CA TRP A 109 3.76 4.69 -7.30
C TRP A 109 4.78 5.83 -7.26
N VAL A 110 6.05 5.50 -7.48
CA VAL A 110 7.19 6.42 -7.31
C VAL A 110 7.75 6.94 -8.65
N TYR A 111 6.96 6.88 -9.73
CA TYR A 111 7.37 7.39 -11.04
C TYR A 111 7.59 8.91 -11.04
N ALA A 112 6.63 9.67 -10.49
CA ALA A 112 6.75 11.11 -10.38
C ALA A 112 7.57 11.44 -9.14
N ARG A 113 8.52 12.38 -9.27
CA ARG A 113 9.24 12.91 -8.12
C ARG A 113 8.29 13.77 -7.29
N HIS A 114 8.13 13.41 -6.02
CA HIS A 114 7.51 14.27 -5.02
C HIS A 114 8.62 15.09 -4.35
N SER A 115 9.02 14.75 -3.13
CA SER A 115 10.11 15.42 -2.41
C SER A 115 11.45 14.73 -2.63
N VAL A 116 11.45 13.39 -2.63
CA VAL A 116 12.63 12.54 -2.75
C VAL A 116 12.89 12.16 -4.21
N LEU A 117 14.16 12.28 -4.64
CA LEU A 117 14.60 11.79 -5.95
C LEU A 117 15.19 10.39 -5.80
N TYR A 118 14.50 9.39 -6.33
CA TYR A 118 15.02 8.03 -6.44
C TYR A 118 15.86 7.83 -7.70
N LYS A 119 17.07 7.28 -7.57
CA LYS A 119 18.04 7.14 -8.68
C LYS A 119 18.27 5.72 -9.18
N ARG A 120 17.87 4.71 -8.40
CA ARG A 120 18.17 3.29 -8.66
C ARG A 120 16.99 2.41 -8.27
N LEU A 121 15.80 2.78 -8.75
CA LEU A 121 14.60 2.01 -8.49
C LEU A 121 14.60 0.72 -9.34
N PRO A 122 14.38 -0.46 -8.73
CA PRO A 122 14.16 -1.68 -9.51
C PRO A 122 12.84 -1.61 -10.29
N HIS A 123 11.82 -0.95 -9.72
CA HIS A 123 10.49 -0.77 -10.29
C HIS A 123 9.87 0.56 -9.83
N TYR A 124 8.78 1.00 -10.47
CA TYR A 124 8.04 2.20 -10.05
C TYR A 124 6.87 1.91 -9.10
N PHE A 125 6.47 0.65 -8.95
CA PHE A 125 5.40 0.23 -8.06
C PHE A 125 5.97 -0.65 -6.95
N PHE A 126 5.64 -0.30 -5.71
CA PHE A 126 5.97 -1.08 -4.52
C PHE A 126 4.70 -1.33 -3.71
N GLU A 127 4.32 -2.58 -3.56
CA GLU A 127 3.24 -3.01 -2.68
C GLU A 127 3.56 -2.63 -1.23
N PHE A 128 2.57 -2.13 -0.49
CA PHE A 128 2.69 -1.94 0.97
C PHE A 128 1.46 -2.43 1.73
N ASP A 129 0.37 -2.80 1.05
CA ASP A 129 -0.77 -3.40 1.72
C ASP A 129 -1.66 -4.18 0.75
N VAL A 130 -2.43 -5.12 1.30
CA VAL A 130 -3.49 -5.81 0.55
C VAL A 130 -4.74 -5.87 1.41
N TYR A 131 -5.84 -5.37 0.88
CA TYR A 131 -7.14 -5.40 1.54
C TYR A 131 -7.99 -6.57 1.04
N ASP A 132 -8.51 -7.37 1.95
CA ASP A 132 -9.48 -8.43 1.68
C ASP A 132 -10.90 -7.87 1.78
N LYS A 133 -11.58 -7.74 0.64
CA LYS A 133 -12.96 -7.23 0.58
C LYS A 133 -13.97 -8.15 1.28
N ARG A 134 -13.70 -9.46 1.37
CA ARG A 134 -14.59 -10.42 2.03
C ARG A 134 -14.44 -10.36 3.54
N ALA A 135 -13.20 -10.25 4.02
CA ALA A 135 -12.93 -10.13 5.45
C ALA A 135 -13.13 -8.70 5.99
N GLY A 136 -13.12 -7.70 5.11
CA GLY A 136 -13.21 -6.29 5.49
C GLY A 136 -11.95 -5.78 6.18
N ALA A 137 -10.80 -6.43 5.97
CA ALA A 137 -9.56 -6.18 6.71
C ALA A 137 -8.32 -6.26 5.81
N PHE A 138 -7.24 -5.61 6.26
CA PHE A 138 -5.92 -5.74 5.63
C PHE A 138 -5.26 -7.07 6.02
N LEU A 139 -4.49 -7.62 5.08
CA LEU A 139 -3.70 -8.83 5.31
C LEU A 139 -2.48 -8.53 6.17
N ASP A 140 -2.09 -9.49 7.02
CA ASP A 140 -0.80 -9.46 7.69
C ASP A 140 0.36 -9.64 6.70
N LEU A 141 1.58 -9.34 7.14
CA LEU A 141 2.78 -9.39 6.31
C LEU A 141 3.00 -10.79 5.70
N GLU A 142 2.80 -11.87 6.46
CA GLU A 142 3.04 -13.23 5.98
C GLU A 142 2.11 -13.57 4.81
N ARG A 143 0.82 -13.23 4.94
CA ARG A 143 -0.17 -13.43 3.88
C ARG A 143 0.08 -12.55 2.68
N ARG A 144 0.50 -11.28 2.89
CA ARG A 144 0.91 -10.38 1.80
C ARG A 144 2.06 -10.98 1.00
N LEU A 145 3.13 -11.40 1.67
CA LEU A 145 4.30 -11.98 1.03
C LEU A 145 3.98 -13.30 0.31
N THR A 146 3.15 -14.15 0.92
CA THR A 146 2.67 -15.39 0.29
C THR A 146 1.87 -15.11 -0.97
N LEU A 147 1.02 -14.08 -0.97
CA LEU A 147 0.23 -13.68 -2.13
C LEU A 147 1.11 -13.12 -3.26
N LEU A 148 2.20 -12.43 -2.92
CA LEU A 148 3.12 -11.80 -3.87
C LEU A 148 4.18 -12.75 -4.41
N ASP A 149 4.40 -13.90 -3.79
CA ASP A 149 5.46 -14.83 -4.16
C ASP A 149 5.33 -15.28 -5.63
N GLY A 150 6.46 -15.29 -6.35
CA GLY A 150 6.51 -15.64 -7.77
C GLY A 150 5.85 -14.64 -8.75
N THR A 151 5.21 -13.56 -8.28
CA THR A 151 4.51 -12.60 -9.16
C THR A 151 5.45 -11.59 -9.82
N GLY A 152 6.65 -11.42 -9.26
CA GLY A 152 7.62 -10.40 -9.66
C GLY A 152 7.16 -8.97 -9.34
N LEU A 153 6.19 -8.79 -8.45
CA LEU A 153 5.85 -7.50 -7.86
C LEU A 153 6.81 -7.22 -6.69
N SER A 154 7.26 -5.97 -6.59
CA SER A 154 8.07 -5.53 -5.45
C SER A 154 7.19 -5.12 -4.29
N THR A 155 7.63 -5.41 -3.07
CA THR A 155 7.06 -4.90 -1.83
C THR A 155 7.98 -3.83 -1.24
N VAL A 156 7.43 -2.93 -0.43
CA VAL A 156 8.24 -1.98 0.34
C VAL A 156 9.19 -2.73 1.27
N PRO A 157 10.45 -2.27 1.44
CA PRO A 157 11.39 -2.97 2.31
C PRO A 157 10.92 -3.02 3.76
N VAL A 158 10.91 -4.22 4.36
CA VAL A 158 10.79 -4.37 5.82
C VAL A 158 12.14 -4.00 6.44
N VAL A 159 12.14 -3.00 7.31
CA VAL A 159 13.34 -2.50 7.99
C VAL A 159 13.48 -3.03 9.42
N HIS A 160 12.37 -3.44 10.04
CA HIS A 160 12.36 -4.02 11.39
C HIS A 160 11.13 -4.90 11.60
N GLY A 161 11.27 -5.91 12.47
CA GLY A 161 10.17 -6.68 13.02
C GLY A 161 10.41 -6.94 14.51
N GLY A 162 9.33 -6.93 15.29
CA GLY A 162 9.36 -7.00 16.75
C GLY A 162 9.15 -5.64 17.43
N GLY A 163 8.84 -5.70 18.72
CA GLY A 163 8.62 -4.50 19.53
C GLY A 163 9.94 -3.75 19.82
N TRP A 164 9.86 -2.42 19.86
CA TRP A 164 11.01 -1.50 20.04
C TRP A 164 11.63 -1.56 21.46
N GLY A 165 11.21 -2.47 22.33
CA GLY A 165 11.78 -2.70 23.67
C GLY A 165 13.02 -3.61 23.70
N GLU A 166 13.29 -4.38 22.64
CA GLU A 166 14.36 -5.40 22.63
C GLU A 166 15.74 -4.88 22.17
N ILE A 167 15.85 -3.61 21.74
CA ILE A 167 17.09 -3.04 21.18
C ILE A 167 18.13 -2.70 22.28
N SER A 168 17.80 -2.82 23.56
CA SER A 168 18.65 -2.37 24.68
C SER A 168 19.63 -3.40 25.27
N SER A 169 19.83 -4.58 24.67
CA SER A 169 20.73 -5.62 25.26
C SER A 169 21.98 -5.98 24.46
N ARG A 170 22.34 -5.24 23.41
CA ARG A 170 23.65 -5.40 22.73
C ARG A 170 24.54 -4.18 22.97
N THR A 171 25.17 -4.14 24.15
CA THR A 171 26.44 -3.41 24.37
C THR A 171 27.43 -4.37 25.00
#